data_AF-A0A662AIF4-F1
#
_entry.id   AF-A0A662AIF4-F1
#
_cell.length_a   1.000
_cell.length_b   1.000
_cell.length_c   1.000
_cell.angle_alpha   90.00
_cell.angle_beta   90.00
_cell.angle_gamma   90.00
#
_symmetry.space_group_name_H-M   'P 1'
#
loop_
_entity.id
_entity.type
_entity.pdbx_description
1 polymer ?
#
loop_
_entity_poly.entity_id
_entity_poly.type
_entity_poly.pdbx_seq_one_letter_code
_entity_poly.pdbx_strand_id
1 'polypeptide(L)'
;MPATTMLKSKFQIFVENMVLSFLTIIKIFVLSKFCLPKIKCSNKSNDCIILGNGPSLNDTIANNKDFLTDKDLFAVNFFARTSNYSVLKPRHYVITSPQYWAENFNDVNTEGRKDVFEKILKQTTWDIILHVPALAKKKTTWEKKMLQNKHISISYFNTTPVDGIKFLNHWFFKLNLGMPRPHNVLIPSIKISIDLKYKKVFLFGADHSWLKDIFVTDDNVVLLTQKHFYDKNKAKPNVMHVGSTYRQRTLAEVLTKFVYAFNSYFVLKDYAKENNVKIFNATKGSYIDAFDRYSLPN
;
A
#
# COMPACT_ATOMS: atom_id res chain seq x y z
N MET A 1 -3.29 -9.05 -37.73
CA MET A 1 -3.44 -10.13 -36.73
C MET A 1 -2.30 -11.12 -36.93
N PRO A 2 -1.51 -11.36 -35.88
CA PRO A 2 -1.11 -12.72 -35.54
C PRO A 2 -1.63 -13.08 -34.13
N ALA A 3 -1.92 -14.36 -33.98
CA ALA A 3 -2.59 -14.95 -32.84
C ALA A 3 -1.76 -14.86 -31.55
N THR A 4 -2.09 -13.91 -30.70
CA THR A 4 -2.01 -14.09 -29.24
C THR A 4 -3.41 -14.36 -28.75
N THR A 5 -3.66 -15.62 -28.41
CA THR A 5 -4.77 -16.11 -27.60
C THR A 5 -5.15 -15.07 -26.53
N MET A 6 -6.22 -14.31 -26.76
CA MET A 6 -7.02 -13.92 -25.60
C MET A 6 -7.54 -15.24 -25.05
N LEU A 7 -7.06 -15.65 -23.88
CA LEU A 7 -7.51 -16.86 -23.17
C LEU A 7 -9.04 -16.91 -23.00
N LYS A 8 -9.75 -15.79 -23.26
CA LYS A 8 -11.19 -15.60 -23.12
C LYS A 8 -11.73 -14.74 -24.26
N SER A 9 -12.95 -15.02 -24.71
CA SER A 9 -13.64 -14.18 -25.70
C SER A 9 -14.04 -12.82 -25.10
N LYS A 10 -14.30 -11.81 -25.94
CA LYS A 10 -14.81 -10.50 -25.47
C LYS A 10 -16.13 -10.65 -24.69
N PHE A 11 -17.00 -11.55 -25.13
CA PHE A 11 -18.25 -11.85 -24.44
C PHE A 11 -18.01 -12.45 -23.05
N GLN A 12 -17.08 -13.41 -22.94
CA GLN A 12 -16.70 -13.98 -21.65
C GLN A 12 -16.14 -12.92 -20.70
N ILE A 13 -15.24 -12.05 -21.17
CA ILE A 13 -14.69 -10.94 -20.36
C ILE A 13 -15.81 -10.00 -19.91
N PHE A 14 -16.79 -9.70 -20.77
CA PHE A 14 -17.93 -8.87 -20.42
C PHE A 14 -18.79 -9.50 -19.32
N VAL A 15 -19.18 -10.77 -19.49
CA VAL A 15 -19.97 -11.52 -18.49
C VAL A 15 -19.23 -11.62 -17.16
N GLU A 16 -17.94 -11.95 -17.18
CA GLU A 16 -17.11 -12.01 -15.96
C GLU A 16 -17.07 -10.68 -15.24
N ASN A 17 -16.89 -9.56 -15.96
CA ASN A 17 -16.91 -8.24 -15.35
C ASN A 17 -18.26 -7.89 -14.74
N MET A 18 -19.37 -8.35 -15.33
CA MET A 18 -20.71 -8.14 -14.76
C MET A 18 -20.91 -8.93 -13.47
N VAL A 19 -20.50 -10.20 -13.44
CA VAL A 19 -20.52 -11.02 -12.22
C VAL A 19 -19.63 -10.39 -11.14
N LEU A 20 -18.41 -9.97 -11.49
CA LEU A 20 -17.49 -9.33 -10.56
C LEU A 20 -18.06 -8.01 -10.01
N SER A 21 -18.70 -7.20 -10.85
CA SER A 21 -19.36 -5.96 -10.42
C SER A 21 -20.50 -6.25 -9.43
N PHE A 22 -21.33 -7.27 -9.68
CA PHE A 22 -22.38 -7.69 -8.76
C PHE A 22 -21.81 -8.16 -7.41
N LEU A 23 -20.79 -9.03 -7.43
CA LEU A 23 -20.11 -9.48 -6.22
C LEU A 23 -19.42 -8.33 -5.48
N THR A 24 -18.92 -7.32 -6.20
CA THR A 24 -18.36 -6.09 -5.64
C THR A 24 -19.39 -5.28 -4.87
N ILE A 25 -20.60 -5.13 -5.40
CA ILE A 25 -21.70 -4.46 -4.69
C ILE A 25 -21.97 -5.17 -3.36
N ILE A 26 -22.10 -6.51 -3.39
CA ILE A 26 -22.30 -7.32 -2.17
C ILE A 26 -21.14 -7.13 -1.18
N LYS A 27 -19.88 -7.27 -1.64
CA LYS A 27 -18.69 -7.05 -0.81
C LYS A 27 -18.72 -5.67 -0.16
N ILE A 28 -19.14 -4.64 -0.89
CA ILE A 28 -19.20 -3.27 -0.37
C ILE A 28 -20.22 -3.17 0.76
N PHE A 29 -21.43 -3.68 0.58
CA PHE A 29 -22.46 -3.68 1.63
C PHE A 29 -22.02 -4.43 2.89
N VAL A 30 -21.31 -5.55 2.74
CA VAL A 30 -20.91 -6.39 3.88
C VAL A 30 -19.65 -5.87 4.58
N LEU A 31 -18.64 -5.43 3.82
CA LEU A 31 -17.28 -5.21 4.33
C LEU A 31 -16.93 -3.73 4.52
N SER A 32 -17.61 -2.82 3.82
CA SER A 32 -17.22 -1.40 3.81
C SER A 32 -17.94 -0.59 4.87
N LYS A 33 -17.25 0.40 5.42
CA LYS A 33 -17.88 1.45 6.22
C LYS A 33 -18.32 2.58 5.30
N PHE A 34 -19.62 2.83 5.28
CA PHE A 34 -20.21 3.96 4.58
C PHE A 34 -19.95 5.26 5.35
N CYS A 35 -20.07 6.39 4.64
CA CYS A 35 -19.98 7.74 5.22
C CYS A 35 -18.68 8.00 6.01
N LEU A 36 -17.56 7.37 5.61
CA LEU A 36 -16.26 7.76 6.17
C LEU A 36 -15.98 9.22 5.80
N PRO A 37 -15.55 10.06 6.75
CA PRO A 37 -15.17 11.44 6.46
C PRO A 37 -14.15 11.48 5.32
N LYS A 38 -14.37 12.35 4.34
CA LYS A 38 -13.35 12.64 3.34
C LYS A 38 -12.14 13.24 4.03
N ILE A 39 -10.97 12.91 3.51
CA ILE A 39 -9.71 13.48 3.98
C ILE A 39 -9.75 14.97 3.69
N LYS A 40 -9.89 15.79 4.75
CA LYS A 40 -9.81 17.24 4.63
C LYS A 40 -8.39 17.64 5.01
N CYS A 41 -7.57 17.87 3.99
CA CYS A 41 -6.19 18.30 4.16
C CYS A 41 -5.83 19.24 3.01
N SER A 42 -5.21 20.38 3.32
CA SER A 42 -4.49 21.17 2.32
C SER A 42 -3.13 20.52 2.09
N ASN A 43 -2.82 20.12 0.86
CA ASN A 43 -1.46 19.66 0.56
C ASN A 43 -0.50 20.85 0.74
N LYS A 44 0.68 20.62 1.33
CA LYS A 44 1.69 21.69 1.42
C LYS A 44 2.42 21.88 0.10
N SER A 45 2.36 20.86 -0.76
CA SER A 45 2.95 20.85 -2.09
C SER A 45 1.96 20.27 -3.10
N ASN A 46 2.15 20.59 -4.37
CA ASN A 46 1.43 19.92 -5.46
C ASN A 46 1.91 18.49 -5.67
N ASP A 47 3.11 18.16 -5.21
CA ASP A 47 3.77 16.89 -5.45
C ASP A 47 4.00 16.12 -4.14
N CYS A 48 3.96 14.79 -4.21
CA CYS A 48 4.30 13.94 -3.07
C CYS A 48 5.21 12.79 -3.43
N ILE A 49 5.92 12.28 -2.42
CA ILE A 49 6.76 11.09 -2.52
C ILE A 49 6.23 10.04 -1.55
N ILE A 50 6.00 8.83 -2.07
CA ILE A 50 5.67 7.66 -1.26
C ILE A 50 6.96 6.89 -0.99
N LEU A 51 7.37 6.93 0.28
CA LEU A 51 8.49 6.16 0.80
C LEU A 51 7.98 4.73 1.06
N GLY A 52 8.14 3.87 0.06
CA GLY A 52 8.03 2.42 0.23
C GLY A 52 9.13 1.91 1.17
N ASN A 53 9.20 0.60 1.39
CA ASN A 53 10.15 0.02 2.34
C ASN A 53 11.08 -1.02 1.72
N GLY A 54 11.19 -1.06 0.39
CA GLY A 54 12.11 -1.94 -0.29
C GLY A 54 13.57 -1.54 -0.05
N PRO A 55 14.52 -2.46 -0.31
CA PRO A 55 15.91 -2.33 0.14
C PRO A 55 16.66 -1.11 -0.42
N SER A 56 16.28 -0.61 -1.60
CA SER A 56 16.92 0.56 -2.23
C SER A 56 16.60 1.90 -1.57
N LEU A 57 15.66 1.96 -0.61
CA LEU A 57 15.18 3.22 -0.06
C LEU A 57 16.29 4.04 0.61
N ASN A 58 17.19 3.41 1.38
CA ASN A 58 18.26 4.12 2.09
C ASN A 58 19.16 4.88 1.11
N ASP A 59 19.62 4.20 0.07
CA ASP A 59 20.50 4.80 -0.94
C ASP A 59 19.76 5.90 -1.70
N THR A 60 18.47 5.67 -1.99
CA THR A 60 17.63 6.67 -2.67
C THR A 60 17.47 7.94 -1.84
N ILE A 61 17.21 7.82 -0.53
CA ILE A 61 17.11 8.97 0.38
C ILE A 61 18.47 9.66 0.54
N ALA A 62 19.55 8.89 0.73
CA ALA A 62 20.87 9.44 0.99
C ALA A 62 21.38 10.30 -0.18
N ASN A 63 21.13 9.85 -1.40
CA ASN A 63 21.64 10.49 -2.63
C ASN A 63 20.71 11.55 -3.21
N ASN A 64 19.47 11.70 -2.70
CA ASN A 64 18.46 12.58 -3.31
C ASN A 64 17.71 13.42 -2.27
N LYS A 65 18.40 13.88 -1.23
CA LYS A 65 17.81 14.70 -0.16
C LYS A 65 17.13 15.95 -0.69
N ASP A 66 17.76 16.64 -1.62
CA ASP A 66 17.21 17.88 -2.19
C ASP A 66 15.93 17.63 -2.99
N PHE A 67 15.80 16.46 -3.63
CA PHE A 67 14.56 16.09 -4.31
C PHE A 67 13.42 15.83 -3.33
N LEU A 68 13.70 15.40 -2.11
CA LEU A 68 12.68 15.22 -1.06
C LEU A 68 12.19 16.56 -0.51
N THR A 69 12.99 17.62 -0.63
CA THR A 69 12.62 18.98 -0.23
C THR A 69 11.40 19.48 -1.02
N ASP A 70 10.57 20.28 -0.35
CA ASP A 70 9.34 20.91 -0.87
C ASP A 70 8.26 19.94 -1.39
N LYS A 71 8.30 18.68 -0.97
CA LYS A 71 7.27 17.68 -1.30
C LYS A 71 6.66 17.10 -0.03
N ASP A 72 5.38 16.77 -0.11
CA ASP A 72 4.75 16.02 0.96
C ASP A 72 5.24 14.56 0.92
N LEU A 73 5.57 14.00 2.08
CA LEU A 73 6.06 12.63 2.16
C LEU A 73 5.01 11.70 2.81
N PHE A 74 4.89 10.51 2.23
CA PHE A 74 4.14 9.39 2.77
C PHE A 74 5.11 8.36 3.32
N ALA A 75 5.02 8.06 4.60
CA ALA A 75 5.73 6.96 5.24
C ALA A 75 4.81 5.77 5.49
N VAL A 76 5.37 4.55 5.48
CA VAL A 76 4.58 3.31 5.56
C VAL A 76 5.22 2.23 6.43
N ASN A 77 4.41 1.25 6.87
CA ASN A 77 4.78 0.12 7.74
C ASN A 77 5.67 0.54 8.93
N PHE A 78 6.94 0.09 8.97
CA PHE A 78 7.88 0.26 10.08
C PHE A 78 8.80 1.48 9.94
N PHE A 79 8.54 2.38 9.00
CA PHE A 79 9.36 3.56 8.75
C PHE A 79 9.59 4.41 10.01
N ALA A 80 8.58 4.56 10.87
CA ALA A 80 8.66 5.28 12.15
C ALA A 80 9.74 4.76 13.12
N ARG A 81 10.22 3.52 12.91
CA ARG A 81 11.26 2.91 13.76
C ARG A 81 12.67 3.30 13.34
N THR A 82 12.82 4.12 12.31
CA THR A 82 14.11 4.54 11.75
C THR A 82 14.40 6.00 12.09
N SER A 83 15.67 6.40 12.11
CA SER A 83 16.08 7.79 12.32
C SER A 83 15.53 8.74 11.25
N ASN A 84 15.31 8.23 10.03
CA ASN A 84 14.74 9.00 8.92
C ASN A 84 13.34 9.54 9.23
N TYR A 85 12.59 8.95 10.17
CA TYR A 85 11.26 9.43 10.52
C TYR A 85 11.26 10.86 11.06
N SER A 86 12.08 11.13 12.08
CA SER A 86 12.20 12.47 12.67
C SER A 86 12.96 13.46 11.79
N VAL A 87 13.82 12.96 10.89
CA VAL A 87 14.55 13.80 9.93
C VAL A 87 13.65 14.26 8.79
N LEU A 88 12.94 13.32 8.13
CA LEU A 88 12.14 13.62 6.94
C LEU A 88 10.74 14.16 7.27
N LYS A 89 10.25 13.96 8.51
CA LYS A 89 9.00 14.53 9.01
C LYS A 89 7.81 14.32 8.06
N PRO A 90 7.45 13.07 7.71
CA PRO A 90 6.41 12.80 6.73
C PRO A 90 5.06 13.36 7.16
N ARG A 91 4.33 13.98 6.23
CA ARG A 91 2.99 14.52 6.45
C ARG A 91 1.93 13.42 6.52
N HIS A 92 2.15 12.32 5.80
CA HIS A 92 1.21 11.20 5.75
C HIS A 92 1.87 9.93 6.25
N TYR A 93 1.15 9.18 7.07
CA TYR A 93 1.58 7.84 7.51
C TYR A 93 0.49 6.83 7.20
N VAL A 94 0.80 5.78 6.43
CA VAL A 94 -0.21 4.81 6.00
C VAL A 94 0.04 3.45 6.64
N ILE A 95 -0.94 2.97 7.39
CA ILE A 95 -0.99 1.61 7.93
C ILE A 95 -2.12 0.87 7.23
N THR A 96 -1.85 -0.33 6.70
CA THR A 96 -2.86 -1.13 5.96
C THR A 96 -3.09 -2.51 6.56
N SER A 97 -2.04 -3.14 7.08
CA SER A 97 -2.08 -4.55 7.49
C SER A 97 -3.17 -4.78 8.55
N PRO A 98 -4.07 -5.77 8.35
CA PRO A 98 -5.09 -6.11 9.33
C PRO A 98 -4.50 -6.68 10.63
N GLN A 99 -3.26 -7.19 10.59
CA GLN A 99 -2.56 -7.73 11.75
C GLN A 99 -2.26 -6.68 12.84
N TYR A 100 -2.31 -5.38 12.51
CA TYR A 100 -2.27 -4.32 13.54
C TYR A 100 -3.50 -4.33 14.47
N TRP A 101 -4.58 -4.98 14.04
CA TRP A 101 -5.90 -4.90 14.66
C TRP A 101 -6.48 -6.27 15.05
N ALA A 102 -5.74 -7.35 14.77
CA ALA A 102 -6.16 -8.71 15.08
C ALA A 102 -5.98 -9.03 16.57
N GLU A 103 -6.89 -9.82 17.13
CA GLU A 103 -6.77 -10.41 18.48
C GLU A 103 -6.11 -11.78 18.38
N ASN A 104 -5.29 -12.14 19.37
CA ASN A 104 -4.77 -13.50 19.57
C ASN A 104 -3.94 -14.09 18.41
N PHE A 105 -3.33 -13.24 17.57
CA PHE A 105 -2.41 -13.71 16.54
C PHE A 105 -0.98 -13.71 17.10
N ASN A 106 -0.36 -14.89 17.14
CA ASN A 106 1.03 -15.06 17.55
C ASN A 106 1.95 -14.63 16.39
N ASP A 107 2.02 -13.32 16.15
CA ASP A 107 2.84 -12.73 15.10
C ASP A 107 4.19 -12.32 15.64
N VAL A 108 5.26 -12.78 14.98
CA VAL A 108 6.64 -12.36 15.21
C VAL A 108 6.84 -10.84 15.15
N ASN A 109 5.92 -10.12 14.49
CA ASN A 109 5.96 -8.66 14.35
C ASN A 109 5.06 -7.89 15.33
N THR A 110 4.40 -8.56 16.28
CA THR A 110 3.44 -7.90 17.21
C THR A 110 4.09 -6.74 17.98
N GLU A 111 5.28 -6.96 18.54
CA GLU A 111 6.02 -5.92 19.26
C GLU A 111 6.46 -4.79 18.33
N GLY A 112 6.98 -5.13 17.15
CA GLY A 112 7.36 -4.13 16.15
C GLY A 112 6.19 -3.23 15.72
N ARG A 113 4.97 -3.76 15.66
CA ARG A 113 3.76 -2.97 15.36
C ARG A 113 3.36 -2.04 16.50
N LYS A 114 3.47 -2.51 17.75
CA LYS A 114 3.26 -1.65 18.94
C LYS A 114 4.30 -0.52 18.97
N ASP A 115 5.56 -0.85 18.71
CA ASP A 115 6.66 0.10 18.64
C ASP A 115 6.41 1.17 17.57
N VAL A 116 5.86 0.85 16.40
CA VAL A 116 5.45 1.86 15.41
C VAL A 116 4.50 2.91 16.01
N PHE A 117 3.42 2.50 16.68
CA PHE A 117 2.49 3.45 17.28
C PHE A 117 3.16 4.29 18.38
N GLU A 118 4.02 3.68 19.18
CA GLU A 118 4.76 4.40 20.22
C GLU A 118 5.74 5.42 19.65
N LYS A 119 6.47 5.07 18.59
CA LYS A 119 7.39 5.98 17.91
C LYS A 119 6.65 7.14 17.27
N ILE A 120 5.55 6.87 16.55
CA ILE A 120 4.71 7.92 15.98
C ILE A 120 4.22 8.84 17.11
N LEU A 121 3.65 8.30 18.18
CA LEU A 121 3.10 9.10 19.28
C LEU A 121 4.15 10.00 19.94
N LYS A 122 5.32 9.43 20.28
CA LYS A 122 6.36 10.10 21.07
C LYS A 122 7.25 11.03 20.25
N GLN A 123 7.50 10.72 18.98
CA GLN A 123 8.47 11.45 18.16
C GLN A 123 7.83 12.49 17.23
N THR A 124 6.50 12.44 17.04
CA THR A 124 5.82 13.40 16.17
C THR A 124 5.68 14.76 16.85
N THR A 125 6.38 15.75 16.30
CA THR A 125 6.29 17.16 16.71
C THR A 125 5.86 18.07 15.54
N TRP A 126 5.33 17.48 14.47
CA TRP A 126 4.87 18.16 13.25
C TRP A 126 3.55 17.54 12.80
N ASP A 127 2.72 18.29 12.10
CA ASP A 127 1.39 17.81 11.76
C ASP A 127 1.43 16.64 10.77
N ILE A 128 0.83 15.52 11.18
CA ILE A 128 0.66 14.32 10.37
C ILE A 128 -0.80 13.89 10.26
N ILE A 129 -1.09 13.18 9.18
CA ILE A 129 -2.32 12.41 9.01
C ILE A 129 -1.96 10.93 9.01
N LEU A 130 -2.43 10.23 10.03
CA LEU A 130 -2.33 8.80 10.16
C LEU A 130 -3.53 8.15 9.46
N HIS A 131 -3.28 7.60 8.27
CA HIS A 131 -4.26 6.86 7.48
C HIS A 131 -4.31 5.40 7.93
N VAL A 132 -5.47 4.94 8.35
CA VAL A 132 -5.71 3.56 8.79
C VAL A 132 -6.94 2.95 8.13
N PRO A 133 -7.05 1.61 8.06
CA PRO A 133 -8.22 0.96 7.51
C PRO A 133 -9.44 1.22 8.42
N ALA A 134 -10.63 1.26 7.83
CA ALA A 134 -11.90 1.43 8.57
C ALA A 134 -12.13 0.34 9.62
N LEU A 135 -11.50 -0.83 9.44
CA LEU A 135 -11.52 -1.93 10.42
C LEU A 135 -10.86 -1.55 11.75
N ALA A 136 -9.95 -0.58 11.76
CA ALA A 136 -9.29 -0.06 12.97
C ALA A 136 -10.30 0.59 13.94
N LYS A 137 -11.46 1.04 13.45
CA LYS A 137 -12.54 1.59 14.28
C LYS A 137 -13.17 0.58 15.25
N LYS A 138 -12.93 -0.73 15.07
CA LYS A 138 -13.43 -1.77 15.98
C LYS A 138 -12.90 -1.60 17.41
N LYS A 139 -11.72 -1.00 17.58
CA LYS A 139 -11.10 -0.72 18.88
C LYS A 139 -10.71 0.75 18.94
N THR A 140 -11.23 1.51 19.90
CA THR A 140 -10.99 2.96 19.98
C THR A 140 -9.85 3.35 20.93
N THR A 141 -9.26 2.39 21.66
CA THR A 141 -8.20 2.66 22.65
C THR A 141 -6.93 3.22 22.01
N TRP A 142 -6.50 2.65 20.88
CA TRP A 142 -5.34 3.16 20.14
C TRP A 142 -5.60 4.57 19.61
N GLU A 143 -6.80 4.83 19.08
CA GLU A 143 -7.22 6.13 18.55
C GLU A 143 -7.15 7.20 19.63
N LYS A 144 -7.76 6.95 20.80
CA LYS A 144 -7.71 7.86 21.95
C LYS A 144 -6.27 8.17 22.37
N LYS A 145 -5.39 7.16 22.38
CA LYS A 145 -3.97 7.32 22.70
C LYS A 145 -3.25 8.20 21.66
N MET A 146 -3.50 7.97 20.37
CA MET A 146 -2.88 8.75 19.30
C MET A 146 -3.32 10.22 19.31
N LEU A 147 -4.59 10.47 19.59
CA LEU A 147 -5.17 11.82 19.63
C LEU A 147 -4.76 12.65 20.85
N GLN A 148 -4.01 12.08 21.81
CA GLN A 148 -3.37 12.86 22.87
C GLN A 148 -2.29 13.80 22.32
N ASN A 149 -1.70 13.47 21.16
CA ASN A 149 -0.76 14.35 20.47
C ASN A 149 -1.51 15.23 19.47
N LYS A 150 -1.52 16.55 19.72
CA LYS A 150 -2.22 17.56 18.89
C LYS A 150 -1.77 17.60 17.43
N HIS A 151 -0.57 17.09 17.13
CA HIS A 151 -0.02 17.04 15.78
C HIS A 151 -0.50 15.82 14.99
N ILE A 152 -1.25 14.90 15.60
CA ILE A 152 -1.70 13.68 14.96
C ILE A 152 -3.19 13.77 14.68
N SER A 153 -3.54 13.72 13.40
CA SER A 153 -4.91 13.52 12.94
C SER A 153 -5.07 12.14 12.34
N ILE A 154 -6.30 11.60 12.35
CA ILE A 154 -6.60 10.25 11.86
C ILE A 154 -7.53 10.31 10.67
N SER A 155 -7.21 9.55 9.64
CA SER A 155 -7.99 9.38 8.42
C SER A 155 -8.30 7.90 8.20
N TYR A 156 -9.53 7.59 7.78
CA TYR A 156 -9.99 6.21 7.61
C TYR A 156 -10.26 5.89 6.13
N PHE A 157 -9.91 4.69 5.71
CA PHE A 157 -10.18 4.20 4.35
C PHE A 157 -10.67 2.76 4.32
N ASN A 158 -11.50 2.40 3.33
CA ASN A 158 -11.96 1.03 3.16
C ASN A 158 -10.98 0.19 2.33
N THR A 159 -10.54 -0.94 2.86
CA THR A 159 -9.68 -1.91 2.16
C THR A 159 -10.47 -2.95 1.35
N THR A 160 -11.77 -2.75 1.18
CA THR A 160 -12.66 -3.66 0.42
C THR A 160 -12.18 -3.77 -1.02
N PRO A 161 -11.83 -4.98 -1.50
CA PRO A 161 -11.46 -5.18 -2.90
C PRO A 161 -12.64 -4.94 -3.84
N VAL A 162 -12.42 -4.14 -4.88
CA VAL A 162 -13.41 -3.82 -5.90
C VAL A 162 -12.88 -4.34 -7.24
N ASP A 163 -13.68 -5.17 -7.90
CA ASP A 163 -13.37 -5.81 -9.19
C ASP A 163 -14.61 -5.72 -10.11
N GLY A 164 -14.40 -5.76 -11.42
CA GLY A 164 -15.47 -5.71 -12.42
C GLY A 164 -15.31 -4.54 -13.39
N ILE A 165 -16.42 -3.98 -13.87
CA ILE A 165 -16.39 -2.87 -14.84
C ILE A 165 -15.66 -1.65 -14.30
N LYS A 166 -14.66 -1.18 -15.06
CA LYS A 166 -13.76 -0.07 -14.72
C LYS A 166 -14.46 1.18 -14.18
N PHE A 167 -15.46 1.69 -14.90
CA PHE A 167 -16.17 2.91 -14.50
C PHE A 167 -16.83 2.76 -13.12
N LEU A 168 -17.50 1.63 -12.88
CA LEU A 168 -18.15 1.34 -11.60
C LEU A 168 -17.09 1.19 -10.49
N ASN A 169 -15.97 0.52 -10.77
CA ASN A 169 -14.89 0.38 -9.80
C ASN A 169 -14.34 1.76 -9.37
N HIS A 170 -14.07 2.63 -10.34
CA HIS A 170 -13.57 3.98 -10.09
C HIS A 170 -14.57 4.85 -9.34
N TRP A 171 -15.87 4.66 -9.58
CA TRP A 171 -16.92 5.31 -8.80
C TRP A 171 -16.86 4.90 -7.33
N PHE A 172 -16.74 3.59 -7.04
CA PHE A 172 -16.56 3.11 -5.66
C PHE A 172 -15.25 3.62 -5.02
N PHE A 173 -14.17 3.76 -5.78
CA PHE A 173 -12.92 4.34 -5.29
C PHE A 173 -13.09 5.79 -4.84
N LYS A 174 -13.75 6.62 -5.66
CA LYS A 174 -14.02 8.04 -5.39
C LYS A 174 -14.87 8.23 -4.13
N LEU A 175 -15.80 7.30 -3.87
CA LEU A 175 -16.64 7.29 -2.67
C LEU A 175 -15.94 6.73 -1.43
N ASN A 176 -14.67 6.33 -1.55
CA ASN A 176 -13.93 5.63 -0.48
C ASN A 176 -14.63 4.37 0.01
N LEU A 177 -15.41 3.69 -0.86
CA LEU A 177 -16.10 2.44 -0.53
C LEU A 177 -15.27 1.19 -0.82
N GLY A 178 -14.11 1.36 -1.48
CA GLY A 178 -13.16 0.30 -1.67
C GLY A 178 -11.94 0.77 -2.46
N MET A 179 -11.14 -0.18 -2.90
CA MET A 179 -9.89 0.06 -3.64
C MET A 179 -9.50 -1.16 -4.47
N PRO A 180 -8.52 -1.02 -5.39
CA PRO A 180 -7.84 -2.17 -5.96
C PRO A 180 -7.28 -3.06 -4.85
N ARG A 181 -7.19 -4.37 -5.09
CA ARG A 181 -6.82 -5.39 -4.08
C ARG A 181 -5.56 -4.99 -3.28
N PRO A 182 -5.66 -4.61 -1.99
CA PRO A 182 -4.56 -4.02 -1.24
C PRO A 182 -3.59 -5.08 -0.67
N HIS A 183 -2.89 -5.78 -1.57
CA HIS A 183 -1.96 -6.85 -1.20
C HIS A 183 -0.64 -6.34 -0.60
N ASN A 184 -0.37 -5.04 -0.70
CA ASN A 184 0.72 -4.31 -0.06
C ASN A 184 0.28 -2.88 0.26
N VAL A 185 1.06 -2.16 1.07
CA VAL A 185 0.75 -0.81 1.56
C VAL A 185 0.87 0.28 0.48
N LEU A 186 1.63 0.06 -0.60
CA LEU A 186 1.76 1.06 -1.67
C LEU A 186 0.43 1.27 -2.39
N ILE A 187 -0.38 0.21 -2.57
CA ILE A 187 -1.67 0.31 -3.26
C ILE A 187 -2.61 1.33 -2.56
N PRO A 188 -2.91 1.21 -1.25
CA PRO A 188 -3.62 2.24 -0.51
C PRO A 188 -2.93 3.61 -0.54
N SER A 189 -1.61 3.65 -0.38
CA SER A 189 -0.86 4.92 -0.32
C SER A 189 -0.98 5.71 -1.63
N ILE A 190 -0.86 5.03 -2.77
CA ILE A 190 -1.07 5.61 -4.11
C ILE A 190 -2.52 6.06 -4.25
N LYS A 191 -3.49 5.21 -3.92
CA LYS A 191 -4.92 5.55 -3.99
C LYS A 191 -5.24 6.82 -3.17
N ILE A 192 -4.73 6.91 -1.95
CA ILE A 192 -4.89 8.06 -1.06
C ILE A 192 -4.26 9.31 -1.68
N SER A 193 -3.05 9.21 -2.25
CA SER A 193 -2.42 10.34 -2.93
C SER A 193 -3.23 10.87 -4.13
N ILE A 194 -3.87 9.97 -4.88
CA ILE A 194 -4.78 10.33 -5.98
C ILE A 194 -6.03 11.05 -5.45
N ASP A 195 -6.62 10.55 -4.37
CA ASP A 195 -7.82 11.15 -3.77
C ASP A 195 -7.54 12.53 -3.16
N LEU A 196 -6.33 12.72 -2.63
CA LEU A 196 -5.79 14.00 -2.14
C LEU A 196 -5.41 14.97 -3.27
N LYS A 197 -5.57 14.58 -4.54
CA LYS A 197 -5.37 15.43 -5.73
C LYS A 197 -3.96 15.98 -5.88
N TYR A 198 -2.95 15.24 -5.43
CA TYR A 198 -1.56 15.52 -5.82
C TYR A 198 -1.44 15.50 -7.34
N LYS A 199 -0.61 16.40 -7.90
CA LYS A 199 -0.35 16.49 -9.34
C LYS A 199 0.66 15.45 -9.78
N LYS A 200 1.73 15.27 -9.01
CA LYS A 200 2.73 14.22 -9.23
C LYS A 200 2.96 13.40 -7.97
N VAL A 201 3.05 12.08 -8.16
CA VAL A 201 3.33 11.10 -7.10
C VAL A 201 4.57 10.32 -7.50
N PHE A 202 5.62 10.36 -6.68
CA PHE A 202 6.87 9.63 -6.94
C PHE A 202 6.99 8.45 -5.98
N LEU A 203 7.38 7.28 -6.51
CA LEU A 203 7.56 6.06 -5.72
C LEU A 203 9.05 5.81 -5.45
N PHE A 204 9.43 5.84 -4.18
CA PHE A 204 10.78 5.55 -3.69
C PHE A 204 10.75 4.24 -2.89
N GLY A 205 11.79 3.40 -2.99
CA GLY A 205 11.84 2.10 -2.30
C GLY A 205 10.67 1.16 -2.66
N ALA A 206 10.16 1.27 -3.89
CA ALA A 206 9.06 0.45 -4.41
C ALA A 206 9.57 -0.74 -5.24
N ASP A 207 10.57 -1.47 -4.72
CA ASP A 207 11.36 -2.44 -5.48
C ASP A 207 10.52 -3.60 -6.03
N HIS A 208 9.67 -4.24 -5.21
CA HIS A 208 8.86 -5.39 -5.63
C HIS A 208 9.65 -6.54 -6.29
N SER A 209 10.95 -6.64 -6.02
CA SER A 209 11.85 -7.61 -6.65
C SER A 209 11.76 -9.02 -6.04
N TRP A 210 10.69 -9.35 -5.32
CA TRP A 210 10.53 -10.58 -4.54
C TRP A 210 10.58 -11.87 -5.37
N LEU A 211 10.29 -11.78 -6.67
CA LEU A 211 10.29 -12.94 -7.57
C LEU A 211 11.67 -13.63 -7.67
N LYS A 212 12.77 -12.92 -7.44
CA LYS A 212 14.12 -13.54 -7.43
C LYS A 212 14.47 -14.18 -6.07
N ASP A 213 13.65 -13.95 -5.06
CA ASP A 213 13.89 -14.32 -3.65
C ASP A 213 12.90 -15.41 -3.17
N ILE A 214 12.21 -16.07 -4.11
CA ILE A 214 11.26 -17.17 -3.85
C ILE A 214 11.85 -18.51 -4.30
N PHE A 215 11.66 -19.55 -3.49
CA PHE A 215 12.04 -20.92 -3.83
C PHE A 215 11.16 -21.94 -3.10
N VAL A 216 11.23 -23.20 -3.52
CA VAL A 216 10.50 -24.33 -2.92
C VAL A 216 11.53 -25.31 -2.38
N THR A 217 11.36 -25.77 -1.14
CA THR A 217 12.24 -26.77 -0.52
C THR A 217 11.91 -28.19 -1.00
N ASP A 218 12.76 -29.16 -0.71
CA ASP A 218 12.54 -30.58 -1.02
C ASP A 218 11.27 -31.13 -0.33
N ASP A 219 10.89 -30.57 0.82
CA ASP A 219 9.63 -30.86 1.53
C ASP A 219 8.39 -30.15 0.94
N ASN A 220 8.49 -29.58 -0.26
CA ASN A 220 7.44 -28.80 -0.93
C ASN A 220 6.97 -27.55 -0.15
N VAL A 221 7.84 -26.96 0.68
CA VAL A 221 7.55 -25.73 1.43
C VAL A 221 8.01 -24.51 0.62
N VAL A 222 7.09 -23.57 0.39
CA VAL A 222 7.40 -22.31 -0.32
C VAL A 222 7.98 -21.30 0.66
N LEU A 223 9.20 -20.86 0.38
CA LEU A 223 9.90 -19.84 1.16
C LEU A 223 10.08 -18.57 0.33
N LEU A 224 9.87 -17.44 0.97
CA LEU A 224 10.07 -16.11 0.39
C LEU A 224 10.91 -15.27 1.34
N THR A 225 11.97 -14.65 0.82
CA THR A 225 12.76 -13.67 1.58
C THR A 225 12.24 -12.27 1.31
N GLN A 226 11.56 -11.67 2.29
CA GLN A 226 11.13 -10.27 2.22
C GLN A 226 12.21 -9.37 2.79
N LYS A 227 12.89 -8.63 1.91
CA LYS A 227 13.94 -7.68 2.29
C LYS A 227 13.35 -6.28 2.44
N HIS A 228 13.57 -5.65 3.58
CA HIS A 228 13.28 -4.23 3.79
C HIS A 228 14.54 -3.44 4.12
N PHE A 229 14.51 -2.13 3.87
CA PHE A 229 15.66 -1.24 4.10
C PHE A 229 16.14 -1.16 5.57
N TYR A 230 15.30 -1.53 6.53
CA TYR A 230 15.62 -1.56 7.96
C TYR A 230 16.09 -2.93 8.47
N ASP A 231 16.13 -3.96 7.63
CA ASP A 231 16.45 -5.31 8.08
C ASP A 231 17.95 -5.56 8.29
N LYS A 232 18.84 -4.59 7.98
CA LYS A 232 20.31 -4.69 8.15
C LYS A 232 20.90 -6.04 7.70
N ASN A 233 20.46 -6.57 6.56
CA ASN A 233 20.83 -7.89 6.01
C ASN A 233 20.44 -9.12 6.86
N LYS A 234 19.53 -8.97 7.83
CA LYS A 234 19.00 -10.06 8.67
C LYS A 234 17.74 -10.71 8.10
N ALA A 235 17.30 -10.32 6.91
CA ALA A 235 16.10 -10.88 6.28
C ALA A 235 16.32 -12.38 6.02
N LYS A 236 15.42 -13.21 6.55
CA LYS A 236 15.45 -14.67 6.40
C LYS A 236 14.32 -15.16 5.50
N PRO A 237 14.51 -16.24 4.74
CA PRO A 237 13.41 -16.92 4.06
C PRO A 237 12.35 -17.35 5.06
N ASN A 238 11.09 -17.10 4.76
CA ASN A 238 9.97 -17.49 5.61
C ASN A 238 8.79 -17.97 4.77
N VAL A 239 7.95 -18.80 5.38
CA VAL A 239 6.68 -19.22 4.79
C VAL A 239 5.71 -18.06 4.66
N MET A 240 4.97 -18.03 3.56
CA MET A 240 3.88 -17.09 3.39
C MET A 240 2.56 -17.73 3.81
N HIS A 241 1.98 -17.25 4.90
CA HIS A 241 0.72 -17.77 5.42
C HIS A 241 -0.53 -17.19 4.71
N VAL A 242 -1.63 -17.91 4.82
CA VAL A 242 -2.94 -17.49 4.29
C VAL A 242 -3.63 -16.59 5.31
N GLY A 243 -3.65 -15.29 5.02
CA GLY A 243 -4.29 -14.31 5.90
C GLY A 243 -3.61 -14.26 7.27
N SER A 244 -4.38 -14.51 8.32
CA SER A 244 -3.89 -14.64 9.70
C SER A 244 -4.01 -16.10 10.20
N THR A 245 -3.98 -17.08 9.30
CA THR A 245 -4.01 -18.52 9.65
C THR A 245 -2.60 -19.11 9.66
N TYR A 246 -2.44 -20.32 10.20
CA TYR A 246 -1.19 -21.09 10.09
C TYR A 246 -1.08 -21.91 8.80
N ARG A 247 -2.05 -21.82 7.88
CA ARG A 247 -1.96 -22.52 6.60
C ARG A 247 -0.90 -21.86 5.72
N GLN A 248 0.09 -22.64 5.31
CA GLN A 248 1.10 -22.22 4.34
C GLN A 248 0.50 -22.11 2.94
N ARG A 249 0.97 -21.15 2.16
CA ARG A 249 0.57 -21.00 0.75
C ARG A 249 1.36 -21.92 -0.15
N THR A 250 0.70 -22.45 -1.17
CA THR A 250 1.39 -23.07 -2.30
C THR A 250 2.04 -22.01 -3.19
N LEU A 251 2.94 -22.43 -4.09
CA LEU A 251 3.61 -21.50 -5.00
C LEU A 251 2.60 -20.78 -5.89
N ALA A 252 1.60 -21.50 -6.38
CA ALA A 252 0.51 -20.93 -7.17
C ALA A 252 -0.25 -19.83 -6.42
N GLU A 253 -0.52 -20.00 -5.11
CA GLU A 253 -1.19 -18.99 -4.29
C GLU A 253 -0.32 -17.76 -4.02
N VAL A 254 1.00 -17.94 -3.88
CA VAL A 254 1.96 -16.83 -3.75
C VAL A 254 2.01 -16.02 -5.04
N LEU A 255 2.20 -16.70 -6.19
CA LEU A 255 2.24 -16.05 -7.50
C LEU A 255 0.91 -15.37 -7.85
N THR A 256 -0.22 -15.98 -7.52
CA THR A 256 -1.55 -15.36 -7.70
C THR A 256 -1.67 -14.05 -6.91
N LYS A 257 -1.13 -14.00 -5.69
CA LYS A 257 -1.10 -12.75 -4.91
C LYS A 257 -0.21 -11.69 -5.58
N PHE A 258 0.91 -12.07 -6.20
CA PHE A 258 1.74 -11.14 -6.95
C PHE A 258 0.99 -10.61 -8.18
N VAL A 259 0.31 -11.48 -8.94
CA VAL A 259 -0.57 -11.06 -10.05
C VAL A 259 -1.57 -10.01 -9.59
N TYR A 260 -2.30 -10.25 -8.49
CA TYR A 260 -3.24 -9.26 -7.97
C TYR A 260 -2.58 -7.95 -7.53
N ALA A 261 -1.38 -8.01 -6.94
CA ALA A 261 -0.65 -6.82 -6.51
C ALA A 261 -0.21 -5.98 -7.72
N PHE A 262 0.39 -6.60 -8.74
CA PHE A 262 0.84 -5.90 -9.95
C PHE A 262 -0.32 -5.37 -10.78
N ASN A 263 -1.40 -6.15 -10.96
CA ASN A 263 -2.61 -5.70 -11.64
C ASN A 263 -3.23 -4.48 -10.96
N SER A 264 -3.16 -4.39 -9.63
CA SER A 264 -3.68 -3.23 -8.89
C SER A 264 -2.94 -1.94 -9.26
N TYR A 265 -1.66 -1.99 -9.63
CA TYR A 265 -0.95 -0.79 -10.10
C TYR A 265 -1.44 -0.30 -11.45
N PHE A 266 -1.82 -1.19 -12.37
CA PHE A 266 -2.46 -0.81 -13.63
C PHE A 266 -3.84 -0.19 -13.42
N VAL A 267 -4.63 -0.74 -12.50
CA VAL A 267 -5.91 -0.11 -12.11
C VAL A 267 -5.68 1.29 -11.53
N LEU A 268 -4.65 1.45 -10.69
CA LEU A 268 -4.29 2.77 -10.14
C LEU A 268 -3.76 3.74 -11.20
N LYS A 269 -3.03 3.27 -12.22
CA LYS A 269 -2.59 4.08 -13.36
C LYS A 269 -3.80 4.70 -14.07
N ASP A 270 -4.78 3.86 -14.36
CA ASP A 270 -6.03 4.28 -15.00
C ASP A 270 -6.83 5.25 -14.13
N TYR A 271 -6.95 4.95 -12.83
CA TYR A 271 -7.64 5.82 -11.88
C TYR A 271 -6.92 7.17 -11.73
N ALA A 272 -5.59 7.19 -11.69
CA ALA A 272 -4.79 8.41 -11.64
C ALA A 272 -5.00 9.30 -12.88
N LYS A 273 -5.03 8.69 -14.08
CA LYS A 273 -5.30 9.40 -15.34
C LYS A 273 -6.65 10.13 -15.29
N GLU A 274 -7.72 9.47 -14.84
CA GLU A 274 -9.05 10.08 -14.70
C GLU A 274 -9.11 11.20 -13.66
N ASN A 275 -8.14 11.26 -12.75
CA ASN A 275 -8.04 12.27 -11.71
C ASN A 275 -6.95 13.32 -12.00
N ASN A 276 -6.36 13.32 -13.20
CA ASN A 276 -5.28 14.22 -13.60
C ASN A 276 -4.05 14.17 -12.66
N VAL A 277 -3.71 12.96 -12.22
CA VAL A 277 -2.54 12.68 -11.38
C VAL A 277 -1.51 11.89 -12.19
N LYS A 278 -0.24 12.32 -12.17
CA LYS A 278 0.87 11.57 -12.77
C LYS A 278 1.60 10.78 -11.70
N ILE A 279 1.80 9.49 -11.94
CA ILE A 279 2.56 8.61 -11.03
C ILE A 279 3.86 8.22 -11.71
N PHE A 280 4.96 8.36 -10.98
CA PHE A 280 6.31 8.06 -11.43
C PHE A 280 6.94 6.98 -10.57
N ASN A 281 7.50 5.95 -11.21
CA ASN A 281 8.36 4.98 -10.54
C ASN A 281 9.80 5.51 -10.57
N ALA A 282 10.22 6.12 -9.45
CA ALA A 282 11.57 6.62 -9.24
C ALA A 282 12.49 5.61 -8.52
N THR A 283 12.05 4.35 -8.40
CA THR A 283 12.85 3.28 -7.80
C THR A 283 13.59 2.51 -8.87
N LYS A 284 14.93 2.61 -8.89
CA LYS A 284 15.79 1.86 -9.80
C LYS A 284 15.62 0.35 -9.58
N GLY A 285 15.51 -0.42 -10.66
CA GLY A 285 15.35 -1.87 -10.60
C GLY A 285 14.01 -2.35 -10.05
N SER A 286 13.04 -1.44 -9.82
CA SER A 286 11.70 -1.82 -9.40
C SER A 286 10.98 -2.65 -10.45
N TYR A 287 10.28 -3.69 -10.00
CA TYR A 287 9.49 -4.58 -10.86
C TYR A 287 8.11 -4.00 -11.17
N ILE A 288 7.71 -2.87 -10.58
CA ILE A 288 6.47 -2.18 -10.94
C ILE A 288 6.64 -1.53 -12.33
N ASP A 289 5.92 -2.03 -13.32
CA ASP A 289 5.94 -1.61 -14.72
C ASP A 289 4.71 -0.78 -15.14
N ALA A 290 3.74 -0.59 -14.23
CA ALA A 290 2.53 0.17 -14.53
C ALA A 290 2.79 1.68 -14.75
N PHE A 291 3.81 2.26 -14.11
CA PHE A 291 4.05 3.70 -14.05
C PHE A 291 5.30 4.13 -14.82
N ASP A 292 5.30 5.36 -15.33
CA ASP A 292 6.43 5.91 -16.07
C ASP A 292 7.68 5.96 -15.18
N ARG A 293 8.84 5.63 -15.74
CA ARG A 293 10.12 5.73 -15.02
C ARG A 293 10.50 7.20 -14.85
N TYR A 294 11.09 7.51 -13.71
CA TYR A 294 11.65 8.82 -13.44
C TYR A 294 13.09 8.67 -12.93
N SER A 295 14.02 9.16 -13.71
CA SER A 295 15.41 9.30 -13.29
C SER A 295 15.52 10.55 -12.43
N LEU A 296 16.01 10.40 -11.21
CA LEU A 296 16.27 11.55 -10.35
C LEU A 296 17.42 12.38 -10.94
N PRO A 297 17.34 13.72 -10.88
CA PRO A 297 18.47 14.56 -11.29
C PRO A 297 19.68 14.25 -10.40
N ASN A 298 20.86 14.13 -11.03
CA ASN A 298 22.13 13.97 -10.33
C ASN A 298 22.49 15.22 -9.53
#